data_AF-A0A382N5N3-F1
#
_entry.id   AF-A0A382N5N3-F1
#
_cell.length_a   1.000
_cell.length_b   1.000
_cell.length_c   1.000
_cell.angle_alpha   90.00
_cell.angle_beta   90.00
_cell.angle_gamma   90.00
#
_symmetry.space_group_name_H-M   'P 1'
#
loop_
_entity.id
_entity.type
_entity.pdbx_description
1 polymer ?
#
loop_
_entity_poly.entity_id
_entity_poly.type
_entity_poly.pdbx_seq_one_letter_code
_entity_poly.pdbx_strand_id
1 'polypeptide(L)'
;MHSGIASRVWKGVTRYLVSGILTVLFAGLTLPVQAQQDHSEGESLLRVIQGLESLRYEILQEQERFQATPMPTQAEELELWQAVSEDITLTLAQIDAAITEHRQRFLEIAGPVEAPPPAAMPPLLPE
;
A
#
# COMPACT_ATOMS: atom_id res chain seq x y z
N MET A 1 0.12 -40.29 -25.69
CA MET A 1 -0.66 -40.31 -24.43
C MET A 1 0.32 -40.14 -23.27
N HIS A 2 -0.10 -39.42 -22.23
CA HIS A 2 0.60 -39.11 -20.97
C HIS A 2 1.51 -37.86 -20.97
N SER A 3 0.89 -36.70 -20.70
CA SER A 3 1.58 -35.61 -20.01
C SER A 3 0.68 -35.13 -18.87
N GLY A 4 0.92 -35.69 -17.68
CA GLY A 4 0.10 -35.53 -16.46
C GLY A 4 0.90 -34.94 -15.31
N ILE A 5 1.71 -33.91 -15.58
CA ILE A 5 2.60 -33.31 -14.56
C ILE A 5 2.32 -31.81 -14.32
N ALA A 6 1.76 -31.08 -15.29
CA ALA A 6 1.55 -29.63 -15.14
C ALA A 6 0.39 -29.23 -14.19
N SER A 7 -0.54 -30.13 -13.87
CA SER A 7 -1.78 -29.78 -13.15
C SER A 7 -1.63 -29.70 -11.61
N ARG A 8 -0.53 -30.20 -11.04
CA ARG A 8 -0.43 -30.38 -9.58
C ARG A 8 0.30 -29.29 -8.81
N VAL A 9 1.00 -28.37 -9.48
CA VAL A 9 1.77 -27.32 -8.79
C VAL A 9 0.91 -26.09 -8.47
N TRP A 10 -0.13 -25.81 -9.27
CA TRP A 10 -0.85 -24.53 -9.16
C TRP A 10 -1.96 -24.51 -8.08
N LYS A 11 -2.52 -25.66 -7.70
CA LYS A 11 -3.62 -25.73 -6.72
C LYS A 11 -3.21 -25.44 -5.27
N GLY A 12 -1.91 -25.41 -4.97
CA GLY A 12 -1.40 -25.19 -3.61
C GLY A 12 -1.21 -23.73 -3.22
N VAL A 13 -0.98 -22.83 -4.19
CA VAL A 13 -0.50 -21.46 -3.89
C VAL A 13 -1.66 -20.46 -3.76
N THR A 14 -2.78 -20.71 -4.44
CA THR A 14 -3.90 -19.75 -4.55
C THR A 14 -4.82 -19.69 -3.31
N ARG A 15 -4.88 -20.72 -2.46
CA ARG A 15 -5.74 -20.69 -1.25
C ARG A 15 -5.06 -20.08 -0.02
N TYR A 16 -3.73 -20.05 0.04
CA TYR A 16 -3.03 -19.53 1.22
C TYR A 16 -2.69 -18.04 1.12
N LEU A 17 -2.59 -17.49 -0.10
CA LEU A 17 -2.30 -16.07 -0.28
C LEU A 17 -3.49 -15.17 0.10
N VAL A 18 -4.73 -15.57 -0.23
CA VAL A 18 -5.92 -14.73 0.00
C VAL A 18 -6.29 -14.64 1.49
N SER A 19 -6.06 -15.69 2.26
CA SER A 19 -6.42 -15.70 3.70
C SER A 19 -5.34 -15.12 4.62
N GLY A 20 -4.08 -15.08 4.17
CA GLY A 20 -2.96 -14.57 4.96
C GLY A 20 -2.84 -13.05 4.98
N ILE A 21 -3.09 -12.40 3.85
CA ILE A 21 -2.90 -10.95 3.69
C ILE A 21 -3.92 -10.15 4.52
N LEU A 22 -5.17 -10.64 4.62
CA LEU A 22 -6.23 -9.96 5.37
C LEU A 22 -5.99 -9.96 6.89
N THR A 23 -5.31 -10.99 7.42
CA THR A 23 -5.10 -11.16 8.86
C THR A 23 -3.90 -10.34 9.37
N VAL A 24 -2.89 -10.12 8.52
CA VAL A 24 -1.72 -9.30 8.87
C VAL A 24 -2.05 -7.80 8.92
N LEU A 25 -3.03 -7.34 8.14
CA LEU A 25 -3.41 -5.93 8.10
C LEU A 25 -4.02 -5.41 9.43
N PHE A 26 -4.67 -6.29 10.22
CA PHE A 26 -5.40 -5.89 11.43
C PHE A 26 -4.57 -5.99 12.73
N ALA A 27 -3.52 -6.82 12.76
CA ALA A 27 -2.78 -7.11 14.00
C ALA A 27 -1.80 -6.01 14.43
N GLY A 28 -1.49 -5.04 13.55
CA GLY A 28 -0.53 -3.97 13.83
C GLY A 28 -1.06 -2.77 14.63
N LEU A 29 -2.38 -2.69 14.87
CA LEU A 29 -3.03 -1.46 15.35
C LEU A 29 -3.13 -1.29 16.88
N THR A 30 -2.53 -2.17 17.70
CA THR A 30 -2.74 -2.15 19.16
C THR A 30 -1.46 -2.32 19.99
N LEU A 31 -0.62 -1.28 20.06
CA LEU A 31 0.34 -1.15 21.16
C LEU A 31 0.33 0.28 21.72
N PRO A 32 0.08 0.48 23.03
CA PRO A 32 0.07 1.80 23.67
C PRO A 32 1.41 2.07 24.39
N VAL A 33 2.10 3.19 24.12
CA VAL A 33 3.28 3.61 24.92
C VAL A 33 3.33 5.13 25.07
N GLN A 34 2.55 5.67 25.99
CA GLN A 34 2.27 7.10 26.29
C GLN A 34 3.46 8.09 26.28
N ALA A 35 3.25 9.24 25.60
CA ALA A 35 3.88 10.57 25.77
C ALA A 35 5.34 10.82 25.30
N GLN A 36 6.10 9.81 24.88
CA GLN A 36 7.17 9.99 23.87
C GLN A 36 6.65 9.61 22.46
N GLN A 37 5.33 9.44 22.36
CA GLN A 37 4.62 8.87 21.22
C GLN A 37 4.63 9.77 20.03
N ASP A 38 4.32 11.06 20.15
CA ASP A 38 3.92 11.83 18.96
C ASP A 38 5.03 11.91 17.90
N HIS A 39 6.30 12.02 18.31
CA HIS A 39 7.44 11.95 17.37
C HIS A 39 7.60 10.53 16.79
N SER A 40 7.48 9.50 17.63
CA SER A 40 7.55 8.09 17.18
C SER A 40 6.31 7.64 16.37
N GLU A 41 5.15 8.26 16.59
CA GLU A 41 3.88 8.02 15.92
C GLU A 41 3.93 8.70 14.55
N GLY A 42 4.43 9.94 14.46
CA GLY A 42 4.73 10.60 13.19
C GLY A 42 5.70 9.79 12.33
N GLU A 43 6.84 9.34 12.89
CA GLU A 43 7.78 8.48 12.18
C GLU A 43 7.18 7.12 11.80
N SER A 44 6.37 6.52 12.68
CA SER A 44 5.67 5.26 12.39
C SER A 44 4.66 5.44 11.26
N LEU A 45 3.89 6.53 11.25
CA LEU A 45 2.92 6.84 10.20
C LEU A 45 3.62 7.06 8.87
N LEU A 46 4.74 7.79 8.85
CA LEU A 46 5.54 7.95 7.63
C LEU A 46 6.05 6.61 7.10
N ARG A 47 6.51 5.71 7.98
CA ARG A 47 6.93 4.36 7.57
C ARG A 47 5.77 3.55 7.00
N VAL A 48 4.59 3.64 7.59
CA VAL A 48 3.38 2.97 7.06
C VAL A 48 2.99 3.55 5.70
N ILE A 49 2.97 4.87 5.54
CA ILE A 49 2.69 5.55 4.27
C ILE A 49 3.68 5.09 3.19
N GLN A 50 4.99 5.08 3.50
CA GLN A 50 6.02 4.60 2.56
C GLN A 50 5.82 3.13 2.18
N GLY A 51 5.49 2.27 3.16
CA GLY A 51 5.19 0.86 2.90
C GLY A 51 3.99 0.68 1.99
N LEU A 52 2.92 1.44 2.21
CA LEU A 52 1.71 1.42 1.37
C LEU A 52 1.98 1.96 -0.04
N GLU A 53 2.80 3.01 -0.18
CA GLU A 53 3.19 3.53 -1.50
C GLU A 53 4.04 2.51 -2.28
N SER A 54 4.96 1.82 -1.62
CA SER A 54 5.74 0.74 -2.24
C SER A 54 4.81 -0.40 -2.69
N LEU A 55 3.91 -0.85 -1.82
CA LEU A 55 2.96 -1.91 -2.15
C LEU A 55 2.04 -1.52 -3.30
N ARG A 56 1.55 -0.28 -3.31
CA ARG A 56 0.75 0.27 -4.41
C ARG A 56 1.51 0.21 -5.73
N TYR A 57 2.78 0.59 -5.74
CA TYR A 57 3.62 0.53 -6.94
C TYR A 57 3.78 -0.91 -7.44
N GLU A 58 4.06 -1.86 -6.53
CA GLU A 58 4.18 -3.28 -6.88
C GLU A 58 2.89 -3.83 -7.49
N ILE A 59 1.73 -3.53 -6.89
CA ILE A 59 0.43 -3.99 -7.40
C ILE A 59 0.11 -3.36 -8.76
N LEU A 60 0.46 -2.09 -9.00
CA LEU A 60 0.29 -1.45 -10.31
C LEU A 60 1.14 -2.14 -11.39
N GLN A 61 2.37 -2.53 -11.05
CA GLN A 61 3.24 -3.28 -11.96
C GLN A 61 2.66 -4.69 -12.26
N GLU A 62 2.11 -5.37 -11.26
CA GLU A 62 1.43 -6.64 -11.49
C GLU A 62 0.11 -6.49 -12.27
N GLN A 63 -0.63 -5.39 -12.07
CA GLN A 63 -1.80 -5.06 -12.86
C GLN A 63 -1.44 -4.88 -14.34
N GLU A 64 -0.35 -4.17 -14.63
CA GLU A 64 0.15 -3.97 -15.99
C GLU A 64 0.52 -5.33 -16.63
N ARG A 65 1.23 -6.20 -15.90
CA ARG A 65 1.56 -7.56 -16.36
C ARG A 65 0.31 -8.41 -16.60
N PHE A 66 -0.67 -8.31 -15.71
CA PHE A 66 -1.94 -9.00 -15.84
C PHE A 66 -2.71 -8.53 -17.07
N GLN A 67 -2.79 -7.22 -17.31
CA GLN A 67 -3.45 -6.63 -18.49
C GLN A 67 -2.72 -6.96 -19.80
N ALA A 68 -1.40 -7.18 -19.76
CA ALA A 68 -0.64 -7.66 -20.91
C ALA A 68 -0.89 -9.15 -21.22
N THR A 69 -1.47 -9.91 -20.29
CA THR A 69 -1.82 -11.31 -20.51
C THR A 69 -3.08 -11.39 -21.39
N PRO A 70 -3.10 -12.23 -22.45
CA PRO A 70 -4.28 -12.37 -23.29
C PRO A 70 -5.51 -12.80 -22.49
N MET A 71 -6.62 -12.07 -22.69
CA MET A 71 -7.91 -12.40 -22.09
C MET A 71 -8.37 -13.78 -22.58
N PRO A 72 -8.74 -14.70 -21.66
CA PRO A 72 -9.19 -16.03 -22.03
C PRO A 72 -10.55 -16.00 -22.72
N THR A 73 -10.79 -16.99 -23.59
CA THR A 73 -12.03 -17.10 -24.37
C THR A 73 -13.03 -18.11 -23.80
N GLN A 74 -12.58 -18.96 -22.88
CA GLN A 74 -13.44 -19.93 -22.18
C GLN A 74 -14.17 -19.24 -21.04
N ALA A 75 -15.47 -19.51 -20.88
CA ALA A 75 -16.33 -18.81 -19.92
C ALA A 75 -15.84 -18.89 -18.47
N GLU A 76 -15.40 -20.07 -18.01
CA GLU A 76 -14.90 -20.27 -16.63
C GLU A 76 -13.58 -19.51 -16.40
N GLU A 77 -12.66 -19.56 -17.36
CA GLU A 77 -11.39 -18.84 -17.28
C GLU A 77 -11.60 -17.33 -17.37
N LEU A 78 -12.61 -16.89 -18.12
CA LEU A 78 -13.00 -15.49 -18.27
C LEU A 78 -13.58 -14.92 -16.97
N GLU A 79 -14.46 -15.67 -16.30
CA GLU A 79 -15.01 -15.26 -15.00
C GLU A 79 -13.89 -15.09 -13.96
N LEU A 80 -12.95 -16.04 -13.90
CA LEU A 80 -11.80 -15.94 -13.01
C LEU A 80 -10.92 -14.73 -13.37
N TRP A 81 -10.67 -14.50 -14.65
CA TRP A 81 -9.87 -13.36 -15.11
C TRP A 81 -10.51 -12.02 -14.70
N GLN A 82 -11.84 -11.91 -14.84
CA GLN A 82 -12.59 -10.71 -14.41
C GLN A 82 -12.52 -10.52 -12.89
N ALA A 83 -12.75 -11.58 -12.12
CA ALA A 83 -12.66 -11.52 -10.66
C ALA A 83 -11.29 -11.05 -10.17
N VAL A 84 -10.20 -11.55 -10.78
CA VAL A 84 -8.84 -11.09 -10.47
C VAL A 84 -8.65 -9.61 -10.83
N SER A 85 -9.18 -9.18 -11.97
CA SER A 85 -9.10 -7.76 -12.39
C SER A 85 -9.82 -6.83 -11.42
N GLU A 86 -11.01 -7.23 -10.96
CA GLU A 86 -11.80 -6.50 -9.97
C GLU A 86 -11.10 -6.46 -8.61
N ASP A 87 -10.57 -7.58 -8.14
CA ASP A 87 -9.83 -7.68 -6.88
C ASP A 87 -8.60 -6.76 -6.86
N ILE A 88 -7.83 -6.73 -7.95
CA ILE A 88 -6.68 -5.81 -8.08
C ILE A 88 -7.15 -4.36 -7.98
N THR A 89 -8.23 -4.02 -8.68
CA THR A 89 -8.77 -2.65 -8.70
C THR A 89 -9.27 -2.24 -7.31
N LEU A 90 -10.00 -3.12 -6.61
CA LEU A 90 -10.49 -2.88 -5.26
C LEU A 90 -9.33 -2.72 -4.27
N THR A 91 -8.31 -3.57 -4.37
CA THR A 91 -7.13 -3.53 -3.49
C THR A 91 -6.38 -2.20 -3.65
N LEU A 92 -6.19 -1.73 -4.89
CA LEU A 92 -5.57 -0.42 -5.14
C LEU A 92 -6.39 0.72 -4.53
N ALA A 93 -7.71 0.70 -4.68
CA ALA A 93 -8.58 1.73 -4.08
C ALA A 93 -8.52 1.73 -2.55
N GLN A 94 -8.44 0.55 -1.92
CA GLN A 94 -8.28 0.42 -0.46
C GLN A 94 -6.93 0.98 0.01
N ILE A 95 -5.85 0.72 -0.73
CA ILE A 95 -4.53 1.27 -0.43
C ILE A 95 -4.53 2.79 -0.57
N ASP A 96 -5.14 3.33 -1.63
CA ASP A 96 -5.26 4.79 -1.84
C ASP A 96 -6.04 5.46 -0.70
N ALA A 97 -7.14 4.84 -0.25
CA ALA A 97 -7.89 5.31 0.91
C ALA A 97 -7.04 5.28 2.19
N ALA A 98 -6.33 4.17 2.43
CA ALA A 98 -5.47 4.03 3.60
C ALA A 98 -4.34 5.07 3.60
N ILE A 99 -3.65 5.29 2.48
CA ILE A 99 -2.61 6.33 2.36
C ILE A 99 -3.19 7.70 2.69
N THR A 100 -4.37 8.02 2.18
CA THR A 100 -5.05 9.30 2.44
C THR A 100 -5.36 9.47 3.93
N GLU A 101 -5.90 8.44 4.57
CA GLU A 101 -6.19 8.43 6.00
C GLU A 101 -4.93 8.64 6.86
N HIS A 102 -3.85 7.90 6.55
CA HIS A 102 -2.61 7.99 7.31
C HIS A 102 -1.92 9.35 7.12
N ARG A 103 -1.98 9.93 5.92
CA ARG A 103 -1.48 11.29 5.65
C ARG A 103 -2.28 12.34 6.43
N GLN A 104 -3.60 12.20 6.47
CA GLN A 104 -4.46 13.10 7.23
C GLN A 104 -4.12 13.04 8.73
N ARG A 105 -3.99 11.83 9.29
CA ARG A 105 -3.56 11.64 10.69
C ARG A 105 -2.17 12.19 10.97
N PHE A 106 -1.22 12.02 10.04
CA PHE A 106 0.12 12.59 10.17
C PHE A 106 0.07 14.13 10.27
N LEU A 107 -0.74 14.79 9.44
CA LEU A 107 -0.92 16.25 9.49
C LEU A 107 -1.56 16.73 10.80
N GLU A 108 -2.48 15.95 11.36
CA GLU A 108 -3.10 16.24 12.66
C GLU A 108 -2.10 16.18 13.82
N ILE A 109 -1.15 15.24 13.77
CA ILE A 109 -0.13 15.07 14.81
C ILE A 109 1.03 16.07 14.64
N ALA A 110 1.46 16.33 13.42
CA ALA A 110 2.58 17.24 13.15
C ALA A 110 2.26 18.71 13.50
N GLY A 111 0.96 19.06 13.57
CA GLY A 111 0.51 20.44 13.78
C GLY A 111 0.88 21.37 12.61
N PRO A 112 0.44 22.64 12.63
CA PRO A 112 0.88 23.61 11.65
C PRO A 112 2.40 23.81 11.79
N VAL A 113 3.14 23.55 10.72
CA VAL A 113 4.57 23.90 10.64
C VAL A 113 4.66 25.42 10.74
N GLU A 114 5.02 25.95 11.90
CA GLU A 114 5.34 27.37 12.03
C GLU A 114 6.46 27.69 11.04
N ALA A 115 6.23 28.68 10.17
CA ALA A 115 7.27 29.17 9.29
C ALA A 115 8.48 29.58 10.15
N PRO A 116 9.72 29.22 9.75
CA PRO A 116 10.89 29.63 10.51
C PRO A 116 10.86 31.16 10.66
N PRO A 117 11.18 31.69 11.85
CA PRO A 117 11.16 33.13 12.09
C PRO A 117 12.01 33.81 11.01
N PRO A 118 11.56 34.96 10.47
CA PRO A 118 12.28 35.63 9.39
C PRO A 118 13.73 35.84 9.85
N ALA A 119 14.66 35.25 9.09
CA ALA A 119 16.07 35.37 9.39
C ALA A 119 16.41 36.86 9.48
N ALA A 120 16.88 37.31 10.65
CA ALA A 120 17.41 38.65 10.81
C ALA A 120 18.65 38.76 9.92
N MET A 121 18.48 39.27 8.69
CA MET A 121 19.60 39.48 7.79
C MET A 121 20.56 40.47 8.46
N PRO A 122 21.86 40.16 8.55
CA PRO A 122 22.84 41.09 9.07
C PRO A 122 22.80 42.38 8.21
N PRO A 123 22.97 43.56 8.83
CA PRO A 123 22.90 44.83 8.10
C PRO A 123 23.93 44.84 6.98
N LEU A 124 23.50 45.19 5.77
CA LEU A 124 24.40 45.34 4.63
C LEU A 124 25.39 46.47 4.93
N LEU A 125 26.67 46.21 4.64
CA LEU A 125 27.74 47.20 4.81
C LEU A 125 27.46 48.43 3.94
N PRO A 126 27.76 49.66 4.42
CA PRO A 126 27.61 50.86 3.60
C PRO A 126 28.59 50.84 2.42
N GLU A 127 28.10 51.36 1.28
CA GLU A 127 28.82 51.54 0.02
C GLU A 127 30.10 52.38 0.17
#